data_AF-A0A1G7TVE6-F1
#
_entry.id   AF-A0A1G7TVE6-F1
#
_cell.length_a   1.000
_cell.length_b   1.000
_cell.length_c   1.000
_cell.angle_alpha   90.00
_cell.angle_beta   90.00
_cell.angle_gamma   90.00
#
_symmetry.space_group_name_H-M   'P 1'
#
loop_
_entity.id
_entity.type
_entity.pdbx_description
1 polymer ?
#
loop_
_entity_poly.entity_id
_entity_poly.type
_entity_poly.pdbx_seq_one_letter_code
_entity_poly.pdbx_strand_id
1 'polypeptide(L)'
;MQYFIRRADTKDIDDLSNLFVDFIGKDSDKDKMEEQLRRINENSNYYVAVAEAGSRVIGTAMGIICYDLVGDSGTFDQKGFKKKIQ
;
A
#
# COMPACT_ATOMS: atom_id res chain seq x y z
N MET A 1 8.17 3.43 21.32
CA MET A 1 8.05 2.36 20.32
C MET A 1 8.39 2.99 18.98
N GLN A 2 9.49 2.58 18.35
CA GLN A 2 9.93 3.15 17.07
C GLN A 2 9.27 2.35 15.94
N TYR A 3 8.79 3.06 14.93
CA TYR A 3 8.23 2.46 13.72
C TYR A 3 8.87 3.11 12.49
N PHE A 4 8.94 2.36 11.40
CA PHE A 4 9.48 2.82 10.12
C PHE A 4 8.46 2.55 9.02
N ILE A 5 8.34 3.49 8.09
CA ILE A 5 7.54 3.32 6.89
C ILE A 5 8.50 2.98 5.75
N ARG A 6 8.25 1.88 5.05
CA ARG A 6 9.02 1.45 3.88
C ARG A 6 8.14 0.81 2.83
N ARG A 7 8.69 0.58 1.64
CA ARG A 7 8.02 -0.23 0.62
C ARG A 7 7.87 -1.67 1.12
N ALA A 8 6.73 -2.28 0.82
CA ALA A 8 6.44 -3.68 1.10
C ALA A 8 7.37 -4.59 0.28
N ASP A 9 7.80 -5.68 0.91
CA ASP A 9 8.61 -6.73 0.31
C ASP A 9 7.88 -8.09 0.43
N THR A 10 8.25 -9.07 -0.37
CA THR A 10 7.61 -10.41 -0.34
C THR A 10 7.77 -11.09 1.03
N LYS A 11 8.79 -10.74 1.81
CA LYS A 11 8.93 -11.22 3.20
C LYS A 11 7.80 -10.76 4.13
N ASP A 12 7.06 -9.71 3.76
CA ASP A 12 6.00 -9.13 4.58
C ASP A 12 4.63 -9.83 4.38
N ILE A 13 4.55 -10.81 3.46
CA ILE A 13 3.27 -11.44 3.07
C ILE A 13 2.55 -12.10 4.23
N ASP A 14 3.27 -12.71 5.17
CA ASP A 14 2.66 -13.33 6.33
C ASP A 14 1.94 -12.29 7.22
N ASP A 15 2.62 -11.19 7.54
CA ASP A 15 2.03 -10.13 8.36
C ASP A 15 0.94 -9.37 7.59
N LEU A 16 1.13 -9.11 6.30
CA LEU A 16 0.11 -8.47 5.46
C LEU A 16 -1.15 -9.34 5.34
N SER A 17 -1.00 -10.66 5.16
CA SER A 17 -2.11 -11.60 5.12
C SER A 17 -2.89 -11.57 6.42
N ASN A 18 -2.20 -11.56 7.57
CA ASN A 18 -2.85 -11.46 8.88
C ASN A 18 -3.61 -10.12 9.03
N LEU A 19 -2.99 -9.01 8.62
CA LEU A 19 -3.66 -7.70 8.62
C LEU A 19 -4.93 -7.68 7.75
N PHE A 20 -4.91 -8.30 6.57
CA PHE A 20 -6.11 -8.37 5.72
C PHE A 20 -7.20 -9.28 6.27
N VAL A 21 -6.84 -10.35 6.97
CA VAL A 21 -7.81 -11.14 7.73
C VAL A 21 -8.47 -10.28 8.80
N ASP A 22 -7.68 -9.53 9.57
CA ASP A 22 -8.18 -8.64 10.62
C ASP A 22 -9.05 -7.50 10.08
N PHE A 23 -8.71 -6.95 8.91
CA PHE A 23 -9.44 -5.82 8.31
C PHE A 23 -10.66 -6.21 7.45
N ILE A 24 -10.57 -7.32 6.71
CA ILE A 24 -11.53 -7.68 5.65
C ILE A 24 -12.25 -9.00 5.97
N GLY A 25 -11.78 -9.76 6.96
CA GLY A 25 -12.41 -11.02 7.39
C GLY A 25 -12.31 -12.15 6.36
N LYS A 26 -11.36 -12.06 5.42
CA LYS A 26 -11.14 -13.07 4.38
C LYS A 26 -9.73 -13.64 4.47
N ASP A 27 -9.66 -14.96 4.49
CA ASP A 27 -8.40 -15.67 4.29
C ASP A 27 -7.78 -15.24 2.96
N SER A 28 -6.54 -14.79 3.04
CA SER A 28 -5.77 -14.41 1.87
C SER A 28 -4.99 -15.62 1.40
N ASP A 29 -5.15 -15.97 0.12
CA ASP A 29 -4.27 -16.94 -0.55
C ASP A 29 -2.88 -16.30 -0.67
N LYS A 30 -1.97 -16.71 0.23
CA LYS A 30 -0.64 -16.09 0.37
C LYS A 30 0.18 -16.19 -0.91
N ASP A 31 0.07 -17.29 -1.65
CA ASP A 31 0.80 -17.49 -2.90
C ASP A 31 0.34 -16.46 -3.95
N LYS A 32 -0.99 -16.28 -4.08
CA LYS A 32 -1.53 -15.25 -4.98
C LYS A 32 -1.18 -13.85 -4.51
N MET A 33 -1.20 -13.61 -3.21
CA MET A 33 -0.88 -12.31 -2.63
C MET A 33 0.58 -11.93 -2.88
N GLU A 34 1.50 -12.89 -2.74
CA GLU A 34 2.91 -12.71 -3.06
C GLU A 34 3.11 -12.42 -4.56
N GLU A 35 2.44 -13.17 -5.44
CA GLU A 35 2.48 -12.92 -6.87
C GLU A 35 1.98 -11.51 -7.22
N GLN A 36 0.87 -11.07 -6.61
CA GLN A 36 0.37 -9.70 -6.80
C GLN A 36 1.36 -8.67 -6.28
N LEU A 37 1.97 -8.89 -5.11
CA LEU A 37 2.93 -7.96 -4.55
C LEU A 37 4.19 -7.82 -5.42
N ARG A 38 4.68 -8.91 -6.02
CA ARG A 38 5.78 -8.87 -6.99
C ARG A 38 5.43 -8.01 -8.19
N ARG A 39 4.27 -8.25 -8.81
CA ARG A 39 3.77 -7.45 -9.96
C ARG A 39 3.62 -5.96 -9.62
N ILE A 40 3.13 -5.66 -8.42
CA ILE A 40 3.00 -4.30 -7.90
C ILE A 40 4.37 -3.64 -7.70
N ASN A 41 5.34 -4.36 -7.15
CA ASN A 41 6.68 -3.83 -6.89
C ASN A 41 7.49 -3.59 -8.16
N GLU A 42 7.24 -4.37 -9.22
CA GLU A 42 7.83 -4.17 -10.55
C GLU A 42 7.19 -3.00 -11.32
N ASN A 43 6.03 -2.51 -10.88
CA ASN A 43 5.30 -1.44 -11.55
C ASN A 43 5.47 -0.10 -10.81
N SER A 44 6.15 0.86 -11.44
CA SER A 44 6.39 2.19 -10.87
C SER A 44 5.12 3.01 -10.60
N ASN A 45 3.98 2.63 -11.19
CA ASN A 45 2.71 3.27 -10.93
C ASN A 45 2.11 2.87 -9.58
N TYR A 46 2.70 1.88 -8.88
CA TYR A 46 2.20 1.40 -7.60
C TYR A 46 3.25 1.57 -6.51
N TYR A 47 2.79 1.93 -5.33
CA TYR A 47 3.58 1.95 -4.11
C TYR A 47 2.76 1.39 -2.96
N VAL A 48 3.13 0.21 -2.46
CA VAL A 48 2.59 -0.33 -1.21
C VAL A 48 3.57 -0.01 -0.09
N ALA A 49 3.12 0.80 0.85
CA ALA A 49 3.85 1.15 2.06
C ALA A 49 3.43 0.21 3.20
N VAL A 50 4.40 -0.20 4.01
CA VAL A 50 4.18 -0.91 5.28
C VAL A 50 4.71 -0.08 6.43
N ALA A 51 3.98 -0.10 7.54
CA ALA A 51 4.46 0.38 8.82
C ALA A 51 5.04 -0.82 9.58
N GLU A 52 6.35 -0.83 9.80
CA GLU A 52 7.07 -1.86 10.54
C GLU A 52 7.37 -1.35 11.96
N ALA A 53 6.97 -2.12 12.97
CA ALA A 53 7.32 -1.88 14.36
C ALA A 53 8.00 -3.14 14.93
N GLY A 54 9.28 -3.01 15.26
CA GLY A 54 10.11 -4.17 15.60
C GLY A 54 10.35 -5.04 14.37
N SER A 55 9.86 -6.28 14.40
CA SER A 55 9.98 -7.26 13.31
C SER A 55 8.62 -7.65 12.72
N ARG A 56 7.60 -6.80 12.88
CA ARG A 56 6.24 -7.06 12.41
C ARG A 56 5.69 -5.88 11.63
N VAL A 57 4.96 -6.18 10.56
CA VAL A 57 4.14 -5.19 9.86
C VAL A 57 2.84 -4.98 10.64
N ILE A 58 2.60 -3.74 11.05
CA ILE A 58 1.43 -3.35 11.86
C ILE A 58 0.40 -2.52 11.08
N GLY A 59 0.68 -2.24 9.80
CA GLY A 59 -0.22 -1.49 8.95
C GLY A 59 0.30 -1.40 7.52
N THR A 60 -0.62 -1.12 6.59
CA THR A 60 -0.32 -0.98 5.16
C THR A 60 -1.11 0.16 4.54
N ALA A 61 -0.54 0.81 3.53
CA ALA A 61 -1.20 1.81 2.71
C ALA A 61 -0.75 1.64 1.25
N MET A 62 -1.67 1.76 0.30
CA MET A 62 -1.36 1.62 -1.12
C MET A 62 -1.66 2.92 -1.86
N GLY A 63 -0.66 3.42 -2.58
CA GLY A 63 -0.79 4.50 -3.55
C GLY A 63 -0.71 3.97 -4.97
N ILE A 64 -1.54 4.53 -5.86
CA ILE A 64 -1.57 4.20 -7.29
C ILE A 64 -1.52 5.51 -8.07
N ILE A 65 -0.55 5.64 -8.98
CA ILE A 65 -0.53 6.65 -10.02
C ILE A 65 -1.54 6.19 -11.08
N CYS A 66 -2.76 6.69 -10.95
CA CYS A 66 -3.79 6.54 -11.97
C CYS A 66 -3.86 7.83 -12.80
N TYR A 67 -4.19 7.68 -14.09
CA TYR A 67 -4.73 8.82 -14.84
C TYR A 67 -5.95 9.33 -14.10
N ASP A 68 -6.15 10.66 -14.14
CA ASP A 68 -7.21 11.31 -13.39
C ASP A 68 -8.55 10.65 -13.71
N LEU A 69 -9.16 10.01 -12.70
CA LEU A 69 -10.46 9.34 -12.80
C LEU A 69 -11.56 10.32 -13.21
N VAL A 70 -11.33 11.61 -12.98
CA VAL A 70 -12.29 12.68 -13.28
C VAL A 70 -12.16 13.20 -14.71
N GLY A 71 -11.14 12.75 -15.47
CA GLY A 71 -11.02 13.03 -16.90
C GLY A 71 -11.09 14.52 -17.24
N ASP A 72 -10.19 15.33 -16.69
CA ASP A 72 -10.00 16.70 -17.18
C ASP A 72 -8.52 17.06 -17.26
N SER A 73 -8.15 17.70 -18.37
CA SER A 73 -6.77 18.01 -18.73
C SER A 73 -6.23 19.20 -17.92
N GLY A 74 -6.00 18.98 -16.63
CA GLY A 74 -5.31 19.90 -15.74
C GLY A 74 -4.33 19.11 -14.89
N THR A 75 -3.09 19.60 -14.75
CA THR A 75 -2.12 19.02 -13.81
C THR A 75 -2.80 18.84 -12.44
N PHE A 76 -2.77 17.62 -11.91
CA PHE A 76 -3.19 17.30 -10.54
C PHE A 76 -2.32 18.15 -9.59
N ASP A 77 -2.75 19.38 -9.34
CA ASP A 77 -1.95 20.36 -8.62
C ASP A 77 -1.96 19.91 -7.15
N GLN A 78 -0.80 19.48 -6.67
CA GLN A 78 -0.58 18.95 -5.32
C GLN A 78 -1.06 19.90 -4.20
N LYS A 79 -1.40 21.14 -4.55
CA LYS A 79 -2.01 22.15 -3.69
C LYS A 79 -3.44 21.80 -3.22
N GLY A 80 -4.21 21.04 -4.00
CA GLY A 80 -5.60 20.68 -3.64
C GLY A 80 -5.69 19.72 -2.45
N PHE A 81 -4.78 18.73 -2.40
CA PHE A 81 -4.78 17.72 -1.33
C PHE A 81 -4.32 18.28 0.02
N LYS A 82 -3.42 19.29 0.01
CA LYS A 82 -3.00 19.99 1.24
C LYS A 82 -4.11 20.77 1.94
N LYS A 83 -5.19 21.15 1.23
CA LYS A 83 -6.25 21.99 1.81
C LYS A 83 -7.38 21.22 2.52
N LYS A 84 -7.38 19.88 2.46
CA LYS A 84 -8.39 19.03 3.11
C LYS A 84 -7.88 18.29 4.36
N ILE A 85 -6.63 18.51 4.77
CA ILE A 85 -6.01 17.90 5.95
C ILE A 85 -5.44 18.97 6.91
N GLN A 86 -6.03 20.16 6.92
CA GLN A 86 -5.85 21.15 7.99
C GLN A 86 -7.20 21.46 8.62
#